data_AF-A0A914C8S8-F1
#
_entry.id   AF-A0A914C8S8-F1
#
_cell.length_a   1.000
_cell.length_b   1.000
_cell.length_c   1.000
_cell.angle_alpha   90.00
_cell.angle_beta   90.00
_cell.angle_gamma   90.00
#
_symmetry.space_group_name_H-M   'P 1'
#
loop_
_entity.id
_entity.type
_entity.pdbx_description
1 polymer ?
#
loop_
_entity_poly.entity_id
_entity_poly.type
_entity_poly.pdbx_seq_one_letter_code
_entity_poly.pdbx_strand_id
1 'polypeptide(L)'
;MRTIVSSFGLPVIDKFETCTSIEEFHEPNNSRYVYEMSEIPMSWFSAKLASELATIFEAQGPQMVSQVLGNFSILYIIKNMRTDETLLVVAFVVECCERNQDPGSVFYRLVL
;
A
#
# COMPACT_ATOMS: atom_id res chain seq x y z
N MET A 1 8.10 -3.46 -8.37
CA MET A 1 7.36 -3.37 -7.10
C MET A 1 6.61 -4.68 -6.87
N ARG A 2 6.68 -5.19 -5.65
CA ARG A 2 5.87 -6.31 -5.17
C ARG A 2 4.94 -5.79 -4.09
N THR A 3 3.66 -6.11 -4.21
CA THR A 3 2.60 -5.74 -3.28
C THR A 3 2.06 -7.02 -2.67
N ILE A 4 2.27 -7.18 -1.36
CA ILE A 4 1.78 -8.33 -0.61
C ILE A 4 0.66 -7.84 0.31
N VAL A 5 -0.53 -8.43 0.18
CA VAL A 5 -1.63 -8.20 1.12
C VAL A 5 -1.73 -9.43 1.99
N SER A 6 -1.64 -9.23 3.31
CA SER A 6 -1.68 -10.31 4.29
C SER A 6 -2.90 -10.22 5.17
N SER A 7 -3.42 -11.38 5.57
CA SER A 7 -4.44 -11.53 6.60
C SER A 7 -3.91 -12.48 7.66
N PHE A 8 -3.97 -12.11 8.94
CA PHE A 8 -3.37 -12.86 10.05
C PHE A 8 -1.88 -13.18 9.84
N GLY A 9 -1.15 -12.26 9.18
CA GLY A 9 0.27 -12.44 8.83
C GLY A 9 0.53 -13.41 7.68
N LEU A 10 -0.51 -14.02 7.09
CA LEU A 10 -0.40 -14.92 5.95
C LEU A 10 -0.69 -14.17 4.65
N PRO A 11 0.13 -14.34 3.60
CA PRO A 11 -0.09 -13.67 2.32
C PRO A 11 -1.34 -14.22 1.63
N VAL A 12 -2.25 -13.31 1.27
CA VAL A 12 -3.50 -13.61 0.52
C VAL A 12 -3.39 -13.13 -0.92
N ILE A 13 -2.72 -12.00 -1.14
CA ILE A 13 -2.35 -11.50 -2.47
C ILE A 13 -0.86 -11.31 -2.52
N ASP A 14 -0.28 -11.66 -3.67
CA ASP A 14 1.09 -11.33 -4.02
C ASP A 14 1.12 -10.85 -5.47
N LYS A 15 1.23 -9.53 -5.66
CA LYS A 15 1.17 -8.88 -6.97
C LYS A 15 2.52 -8.29 -7.32
N PHE A 16 2.95 -8.49 -8.57
CA PHE A 16 4.20 -7.95 -9.09
C PHE A 16 3.92 -6.96 -10.22
N GLU A 17 4.55 -5.81 -10.15
CA GLU A 17 4.38 -4.70 -11.07
C GLU A 17 5.73 -4.09 -11.42
N THR A 18 5.93 -3.73 -12.67
CA THR A 18 7.15 -3.06 -13.12
C THR A 18 6.91 -1.56 -13.13
N CYS A 19 7.72 -0.82 -12.37
CA CYS A 19 7.72 0.65 -12.40
C CYS A 19 8.74 1.09 -13.44
N THR A 20 8.31 1.86 -14.45
CA THR A 20 9.21 2.43 -15.44
C THR A 20 9.51 3.89 -15.10
N SER A 21 10.76 4.31 -15.37
CA SER A 21 11.14 5.72 -15.24
C SER A 21 10.39 6.52 -16.32
N ILE A 22 9.74 7.61 -15.93
CA ILE A 22 9.00 8.46 -16.88
C ILE A 22 9.89 9.57 -17.45
N GLU A 23 10.80 10.15 -16.65
CA GLU A 23 11.71 11.23 -17.09
C GLU A 23 13.02 11.20 -16.29
N GLU A 24 14.13 11.54 -16.93
CA GLU A 24 15.36 11.94 -16.23
C GLU A 24 15.30 13.45 -15.98
N PHE A 25 15.04 13.85 -14.72
CA PHE A 25 15.15 15.25 -14.36
C PHE A 25 16.63 15.60 -14.23
N HIS A 26 17.17 16.28 -15.24
CA HIS A 26 18.50 16.90 -15.20
C HIS A 26 18.36 18.36 -14.77
N GLU A 27 18.23 18.61 -13.48
CA GLU A 27 18.56 19.94 -12.96
C GLU A 27 20.09 20.10 -12.96
N PRO A 28 20.64 21.30 -13.23
CA PRO A 28 22.08 21.53 -13.33
C PRO A 28 22.89 21.13 -12.07
N ASN A 29 22.24 20.85 -10.94
CA ASN A 29 22.84 20.38 -9.70
C ASN A 29 22.18 19.12 -9.09
N ASN A 30 21.21 18.48 -9.76
CA ASN A 30 20.40 17.41 -9.14
C ASN A 30 19.79 16.49 -10.20
N SER A 31 20.54 15.46 -10.60
CA SER A 31 20.03 14.36 -11.41
C SER A 31 19.17 13.43 -10.53
N ARG A 32 17.85 13.44 -10.71
CA ARG A 32 16.93 12.51 -10.04
C ARG A 32 16.17 11.68 -11.05
N TYR A 33 16.08 10.39 -10.78
CA TYR A 33 15.21 9.47 -11.51
C TYR A 33 13.83 9.49 -10.88
N VAL A 34 12.80 9.75 -11.68
CA VAL A 34 11.40 9.73 -11.24
C VAL A 34 10.71 8.51 -11.83
N TYR A 35 10.19 7.66 -10.93
CA TYR A 35 9.41 6.48 -11.29
C TYR A 35 7.95 6.78 -11.00
N GLU A 36 7.10 6.60 -12.01
CA GLU A 36 5.66 6.72 -11.85
C GLU A 36 5.01 5.34 -12.01
N MET A 37 3.97 5.11 -11.22
CA MET A 37 3.10 3.95 -11.32
C MET A 37 1.69 4.43 -11.67
N SER A 38 1.54 4.91 -12.89
CA SER A 38 0.24 5.29 -13.44
C SER A 38 -0.47 4.03 -13.98
N GLU A 39 -1.80 4.02 -13.89
CA GLU A 39 -2.68 3.02 -14.50
C GLU A 39 -2.66 1.59 -13.94
N ILE A 40 -2.00 1.34 -12.81
CA ILE A 40 -2.02 0.02 -12.18
C ILE A 40 -3.42 -0.23 -11.59
N PRO A 41 -4.22 -1.17 -12.15
CA PRO A 41 -5.56 -1.40 -11.64
C PRO A 41 -5.48 -2.07 -10.26
N MET A 42 -6.33 -1.61 -9.35
CA MET A 42 -6.54 -2.27 -8.07
C MET A 42 -6.92 -3.73 -8.30
N SER A 43 -6.36 -4.66 -7.53
CA SER A 43 -6.69 -6.08 -7.68
C SER A 43 -8.18 -6.31 -7.39
N TRP A 44 -8.79 -7.31 -8.05
CA TRP A 44 -10.20 -7.66 -7.81
C TRP A 44 -10.48 -7.90 -6.32
N PHE A 45 -9.56 -8.57 -5.61
CA PHE A 45 -9.70 -8.81 -4.18
C PHE A 45 -9.65 -7.51 -3.38
N SER A 46 -8.71 -6.60 -3.69
CA SER A 46 -8.62 -5.31 -3.00
C SER A 46 -9.90 -4.48 -3.18
N ALA A 47 -10.45 -4.47 -4.39
CA ALA A 47 -11.73 -3.81 -4.68
C ALA A 47 -12.90 -4.48 -3.93
N LYS A 48 -12.95 -5.81 -3.91
CA LYS A 48 -13.96 -6.58 -3.18
C LYS A 48 -13.88 -6.33 -1.67
N LEU A 49 -12.66 -6.34 -1.11
CA LEU A 49 -12.43 -6.04 0.31
C LEU A 49 -12.92 -4.63 0.65
N ALA A 50 -12.58 -3.63 -0.16
CA ALA A 50 -13.07 -2.26 0.04
C ALA A 50 -14.61 -2.19 0.06
N SER A 51 -15.27 -2.91 -0.86
CA SER A 51 -16.73 -3.01 -0.89
C SER A 51 -17.30 -3.67 0.37
N GLU A 52 -16.73 -4.79 0.83
CA GLU A 52 -17.20 -5.51 2.03
C GLU A 52 -16.99 -4.67 3.30
N LEU A 53 -15.86 -3.97 3.41
CA LEU A 53 -15.60 -3.06 4.52
C LEU A 53 -16.58 -1.88 4.54
N ALA A 54 -16.94 -1.34 3.37
CA ALA A 54 -17.94 -0.27 3.28
C ALA A 54 -19.32 -0.76 3.77
N THR A 55 -19.75 -1.97 3.39
CA THR A 55 -21.00 -2.55 3.89
C THR A 55 -20.98 -2.74 5.42
N ILE A 56 -19.86 -3.21 5.98
CA ILE A 56 -19.70 -3.37 7.44
C ILE A 56 -19.74 -1.99 8.12
N PHE A 57 -19.11 -0.98 7.54
CA PHE A 57 -19.10 0.38 8.07
C PHE A 57 -20.50 0.97 8.18
N GLU A 58 -21.33 0.79 7.14
CA GLU A 58 -22.71 1.27 7.13
C GLU A 58 -23.57 0.55 8.17
N ALA A 59 -23.43 -0.77 8.28
CA ALA A 59 -24.26 -1.59 9.16
C ALA A 59 -23.84 -1.55 10.65
N GLN A 60 -22.54 -1.47 10.94
CA GLN A 60 -21.98 -1.70 12.28
C GLN A 60 -21.03 -0.58 12.76
N GLY A 61 -20.67 0.38 11.90
CA GLY A 61 -19.84 1.52 12.24
C GLY A 61 -18.32 1.26 12.19
N PRO A 62 -17.51 2.30 12.48
CA PRO A 62 -16.05 2.28 12.29
C PRO A 62 -15.29 1.29 13.18
N GLN A 63 -15.83 0.97 14.36
CA GLN A 63 -15.17 0.07 15.31
C GLN A 63 -15.06 -1.36 14.76
N MET A 64 -16.14 -1.86 14.13
CA MET A 64 -16.13 -3.20 13.56
C MET A 64 -15.16 -3.30 12.37
N VAL A 65 -15.12 -2.26 11.52
CA VAL A 65 -14.17 -2.18 10.41
C VAL A 65 -12.72 -2.20 10.91
N SER A 66 -12.44 -1.45 11.98
CA SER A 66 -11.10 -1.41 12.58
C SER A 66 -10.67 -2.76 13.17
N GLN A 67 -11.60 -3.54 13.73
CA GLN A 67 -11.30 -4.91 14.21
C GLN A 67 -10.94 -5.86 13.06
N VAL A 68 -11.63 -5.75 11.92
CA VAL A 68 -11.29 -6.51 10.72
C VAL A 68 -9.90 -6.09 10.23
N LEU A 69 -9.69 -4.78 10.04
CA LEU A 69 -8.43 -4.22 9.55
C LEU A 69 -7.23 -4.49 10.45
N GLY A 70 -7.43 -4.68 11.76
CA GLY A 70 -6.36 -5.03 12.70
C GLY A 70 -5.64 -6.36 12.38
N ASN A 71 -6.25 -7.21 11.55
CA ASN A 71 -5.64 -8.45 11.07
C ASN A 71 -5.15 -8.36 9.62
N PHE A 72 -5.30 -7.21 8.96
CA PHE A 72 -4.83 -6.98 7.60
C PHE A 72 -3.58 -6.10 7.59
N SER A 73 -2.64 -6.44 6.71
CA SER A 73 -1.49 -5.59 6.43
C SER A 73 -1.16 -5.60 4.95
N ILE A 74 -0.52 -4.52 4.50
CA ILE A 74 -0.04 -4.40 3.13
C ILE A 74 1.45 -4.15 3.20
N LEU A 75 2.24 -4.87 2.41
CA LEU A 75 3.68 -4.72 2.34
C LEU A 75 4.06 -4.39 0.89
N TYR A 76 4.69 -3.24 0.69
CA TYR A 76 5.32 -2.86 -0.56
C TYR A 76 6.81 -3.12 -0.49
N ILE A 77 7.32 -3.86 -1.47
CA ILE A 77 8.74 -4.14 -1.64
C ILE A 77 9.15 -3.64 -3.01
N ILE A 78 9.99 -2.61 -3.03
CA ILE A 78 10.56 -2.06 -4.25
C ILE A 78 11.98 -2.59 -4.35
N LYS A 79 12.26 -3.26 -5.47
CA LYS A 79 13.57 -3.81 -5.79
C LYS A 79 14.07 -3.29 -7.12
N ASN A 80 15.39 -3.18 -7.23
CA ASN A 80 16.05 -3.02 -8.51
C ASN A 80 15.93 -4.35 -9.30
N MET A 81 15.30 -4.30 -10.47
CA MET A 81 15.06 -5.50 -11.29
C MET A 81 16.34 -6.18 -11.78
N ARG A 82 17.46 -5.46 -11.88
CA ARG A 82 18.72 -6.00 -12.42
C ARG A 82 19.59 -6.60 -11.32
N THR A 83 19.65 -5.96 -10.16
CA THR A 83 20.56 -6.34 -9.06
C THR A 83 19.86 -7.11 -7.94
N ASP A 84 18.53 -7.20 -7.96
CA ASP A 84 17.67 -7.69 -6.86
C ASP A 84 17.86 -6.94 -5.52
N GLU A 85 18.54 -5.79 -5.56
CA GLU A 85 18.73 -4.92 -4.41
C GLU A 85 17.39 -4.35 -3.95
N THR A 86 17.16 -4.37 -2.64
CA THR A 86 15.95 -3.80 -2.06
C THR A 86 16.13 -2.30 -1.88
N LEU A 87 15.36 -1.51 -2.62
CA LEU A 87 15.42 -0.06 -2.64
C LEU A 87 14.53 0.57 -1.56
N LEU A 88 13.35 0.00 -1.33
CA LEU A 88 12.40 0.50 -0.34
C LEU A 88 11.48 -0.63 0.12
N VAL A 89 11.19 -0.66 1.42
CA VAL A 89 10.15 -1.50 2.01
C VAL A 89 9.22 -0.61 2.81
N VAL A 90 7.92 -0.69 2.55
CA VAL A 90 6.89 0.04 3.29
C VAL A 90 5.83 -0.94 3.77
N ALA A 91 5.63 -1.00 5.08
CA ALA A 91 4.55 -1.76 5.69
C ALA A 91 3.42 -0.79 6.05
N PHE A 92 2.20 -1.12 5.64
CA PHE A 92 1.00 -0.36 5.95
C PHE A 92 0.14 -1.16 6.93
N VAL A 93 -0.23 -0.48 8.00
CA VAL A 93 -1.31 -0.86 8.91
C VAL A 93 -2.39 0.21 8.75
N VAL A 94 -3.64 -0.21 8.65
CA VAL A 94 -4.76 0.67 8.28
C VAL A 94 -5.80 0.64 9.39
N GLU A 95 -6.37 1.79 9.69
CA GLU A 95 -7.48 1.94 10.63
C GLU A 95 -8.63 2.69 9.96
N CYS A 96 -9.84 2.54 10.48
CA CYS A 96 -11.00 3.26 9.97
C CYS A 96 -11.17 4.57 10.74
N CYS A 97 -11.21 5.70 10.03
CA CYS A 97 -11.49 7.00 10.63
C CYS A 97 -12.94 7.11 11.11
N GLU A 98 -13.19 7.98 12.07
CA GLU A 98 -14.56 8.31 12.46
C GLU A 98 -15.30 9.04 11.32
N ARG A 99 -16.64 8.97 11.31
CA ARG A 99 -17.48 9.51 10.22
C ARG A 99 -17.25 10.99 9.87
N ASN A 100 -16.76 11.78 10.84
CA ASN A 100 -16.55 13.22 10.69
C ASN A 100 -15.06 13.60 10.71
N GLN A 101 -14.16 12.63 10.50
CA GLN A 101 -12.72 12.85 10.45
C GLN A 101 -12.19 12.55 9.05
N ASP A 102 -11.31 13.43 8.59
CA ASP A 102 -10.55 13.20 7.36
C ASP A 102 -9.51 12.09 7.56
N PRO A 103 -9.20 11.30 6.51
CA PRO A 103 -8.18 10.27 6.59
C PRO A 103 -6.80 10.86 6.87
N GLY A 104 -6.15 10.33 7.91
CA GLY A 104 -4.78 10.68 8.29
C GLY A 104 -3.80 9.53 8.02
N SER A 105 -2.51 9.84 7.98
CA SER A 105 -1.44 8.85 7.96
C SER A 105 -0.26 9.31 8.80
N VAL A 106 0.43 8.37 9.44
CA VAL A 106 1.65 8.62 10.20
C VAL A 106 2.74 7.69 9.70
N PHE A 107 3.93 8.25 9.47
CA PHE A 107 5.08 7.52 8.95
C PHE A 107 6.08 7.24 10.07
N TYR A 108 6.48 5.98 10.18
CA TYR A 108 7.50 5.53 11.12
C TYR A 108 8.68 4.93 10.38
N ARG A 109 9.89 5.19 10.86
CA ARG A 109 11.08 4.46 10.40
C ARG A 109 11.20 3.17 11.21
N LEU A 110 11.13 2.04 10.52
CA LEU A 110 11.35 0.74 11.16
C LEU A 110 12.83 0.58 11.50
N VAL A 111 13.10 0.23 12.76
CA VAL A 111 14.44 -0.10 13.27
C VAL A 111 14.34 -1.48 13.91
N LEU A 112 15.27 -2.36 13.59
CA LEU A 112 15.40 -3.71 14.16
C LEU A 112 16.40 -3.70 15.32
#